data_AF-A0A183U774-F1
#
_entry.id   AF-A0A183U774-F1
#
_cell.length_a   1.000
_cell.length_b   1.000
_cell.length_c   1.000
_cell.angle_alpha   90.00
_cell.angle_beta   90.00
_cell.angle_gamma   90.00
#
_symmetry.space_group_name_H-M   'P 1'
#
loop_
_entity.id
_entity.type
_entity.pdbx_description
1 polymer ?
#
loop_
_entity_poly.entity_id
_entity_poly.type
_entity_poly.pdbx_seq_one_letter_code
_entity_poly.pdbx_strand_id
1 'polypeptide(L)' 'MPKISGKGSFSDRPPVPSIEENPCQRKITIVIPDSYVSSGKTPKKIYDAGTIELSGKFKGEERDCLN' A
#
# COMPACT_ATOMS: atom_id res chain seq x y z
N MET A 1 -20.49 12.23 32.62
CA MET A 1 -20.07 11.10 31.77
C MET A 1 -20.72 11.26 30.40
N PRO A 2 -19.99 11.65 29.35
CA PRO A 2 -20.55 11.72 28.01
C PRO A 2 -20.61 10.30 27.45
N LYS A 3 -21.81 9.83 27.12
CA LYS A 3 -21.98 8.54 26.43
C LYS A 3 -21.54 8.71 24.98
N ILE A 4 -20.42 8.10 24.61
CA ILE A 4 -19.95 7.99 23.22
C ILE A 4 -20.78 6.90 22.54
N SER A 5 -22.00 7.24 22.14
CA SER A 5 -22.87 6.37 21.34
C SER A 5 -22.65 6.68 19.86
N GLY A 6 -21.53 6.21 19.31
CA GLY A 6 -21.26 6.29 17.88
C GLY A 6 -21.32 4.90 17.25
N LYS A 7 -22.51 4.33 17.09
CA LYS A 7 -22.70 3.17 16.18
C LYS A 7 -22.73 3.72 14.75
N GLY A 8 -21.58 4.08 14.20
CA GLY A 8 -21.45 4.30 12.77
C GLY A 8 -21.62 2.95 12.07
N SER A 9 -22.76 2.75 11.42
CA SER A 9 -23.03 1.53 10.68
C SER A 9 -22.27 1.58 9.34
N PHE A 10 -21.84 0.44 8.80
CA PHE A 10 -21.16 0.38 7.50
C PHE A 10 -21.98 1.05 6.38
N SER A 11 -23.30 1.07 6.53
CA SER A 11 -24.30 1.73 5.69
C SER A 11 -24.26 3.26 5.69
N ASP A 12 -23.58 3.90 6.66
CA ASP A 12 -23.45 5.37 6.72
C ASP A 12 -22.24 5.88 5.90
N ARG A 13 -21.50 4.99 5.23
CA ARG A 13 -20.42 5.41 4.34
C ARG A 13 -21.05 6.08 3.11
N PRO A 14 -20.66 7.32 2.77
CA PRO A 14 -21.08 7.92 1.52
C PRO A 14 -20.69 7.01 0.36
N PRO A 15 -21.51 6.91 -0.71
CA PRO A 15 -21.15 6.15 -1.88
C PRO A 15 -19.79 6.65 -2.38
N VAL A 16 -18.82 5.74 -2.48
CA VAL A 16 -17.52 6.05 -3.08
C VAL A 16 -17.83 6.47 -4.51
N PRO A 17 -17.49 7.70 -4.95
CA PRO A 17 -17.80 8.14 -6.30
C PRO A 17 -17.23 7.12 -7.27
N SER A 18 -18.11 6.55 -8.09
CA SER A 18 -17.78 5.51 -9.05
C SER A 18 -16.96 6.13 -10.19
N ILE A 19 -15.63 6.12 -10.02
CA ILE A 19 -14.53 6.14 -11.00
C ILE A 19 -14.66 7.09 -12.21
N GLU A 20 -13.91 8.18 -12.25
CA GLU A 20 -13.31 8.82 -13.46
C GLU A 20 -12.66 10.17 -13.07
N GLU A 21 -11.41 10.52 -13.33
CA GLU A 21 -10.35 9.91 -14.13
C GLU A 21 -9.10 9.69 -13.26
N ASN A 22 -8.74 8.43 -13.05
CA ASN A 22 -7.45 7.96 -12.52
C ASN A 22 -7.10 8.40 -11.10
N PRO A 23 -7.62 7.73 -10.05
CA PRO A 23 -7.00 7.81 -8.74
C PRO A 23 -5.56 7.30 -8.88
N CYS A 24 -4.62 8.23 -9.01
CA CYS A 24 -3.23 7.87 -9.19
C CYS A 24 -2.78 7.06 -7.98
N GLN A 25 -2.46 5.80 -8.21
CA GLN A 25 -2.07 4.88 -7.18
C GLN A 25 -0.69 5.29 -6.67
N ARG A 26 -0.51 5.29 -5.35
CA ARG A 26 0.82 5.52 -4.76
C ARG A 26 1.70 4.32 -5.10
N LYS A 27 2.89 4.60 -5.63
CA LYS A 27 3.87 3.60 -6.04
C LYS A 27 5.13 3.79 -5.20
N ILE A 28 5.53 2.73 -4.50
CA ILE A 28 6.79 2.67 -3.75
C ILE A 28 7.67 1.60 -4.36
N THR A 29 8.96 1.89 -4.53
CA THR A 29 9.94 0.94 -5.05
C THR A 29 10.73 0.34 -3.90
N ILE A 30 10.65 -0.99 -3.75
CA ILE A 30 11.46 -1.75 -2.80
C ILE A 30 12.63 -2.34 -3.56
N VAL A 31 13.86 -1.90 -3.26
CA VAL A 31 15.07 -2.41 -3.87
C VAL A 31 15.53 -3.65 -3.13
N ILE A 32 15.60 -4.78 -3.84
CA ILE A 32 16.16 -6.03 -3.32
C ILE A 32 17.66 -6.03 -3.63
N PRO A 33 18.55 -6.19 -2.63
CA PRO A 33 19.99 -6.25 -2.88
C PRO A 33 20.39 -7.48 -3.71
N ASP A 34 21.39 -7.33 -4.59
CA ASP A 34 21.89 -8.40 -5.45
C ASP A 34 22.36 -9.65 -4.68
N SER A 35 22.78 -9.47 -3.42
CA SER A 35 23.20 -10.57 -2.54
C SER A 35 22.07 -11.55 -2.18
N TYR A 36 20.80 -11.16 -2.41
CA TYR A 36 19.62 -12.01 -2.27
C TYR A 36 19.12 -12.58 -3.61
N VAL A 37 19.70 -12.16 -4.73
CA VAL A 37 19.35 -12.67 -6.07
C VAL A 37 20.17 -13.92 -6.35
N SER A 38 19.49 -15.01 -6.73
CA SER A 38 20.15 -16.27 -7.11
C SER A 38 19.57 -16.85 -8.39
N SER A 39 20.43 -17.31 -9.30
CA SER A 39 20.03 -18.03 -10.50
C SER A 39 19.67 -19.48 -10.19
N GLY A 40 18.50 -19.94 -10.60
CA GLY A 40 18.05 -21.33 -10.44
C GLY A 40 16.60 -21.43 -9.99
N LYS A 41 16.09 -22.66 -9.86
CA LYS A 41 14.70 -22.92 -9.43
C LYS A 41 14.48 -22.72 -7.93
N THR A 42 15.55 -22.73 -7.13
CA THR A 42 15.49 -22.64 -5.67
C THR A 42 16.27 -21.41 -5.17
N PRO A 43 15.69 -20.61 -4.26
CA PRO A 43 16.37 -19.44 -3.71
C PRO A 43 17.46 -19.85 -2.71
N LYS A 44 18.60 -19.15 -2.71
CA LYS A 44 19.68 -19.39 -1.74
C LYS A 44 19.42 -18.76 -0.36
N LYS A 45 18.69 -17.65 -0.33
CA LYS A 45 18.36 -16.86 0.87
C LYS A 45 16.98 -16.23 0.69
N ILE A 46 16.29 -16.02 1.81
CA ILE A 46 15.01 -15.31 1.84
C ILE A 46 15.26 -13.87 2.24
N TYR A 47 14.73 -12.93 1.45
CA TYR A 47 14.71 -11.51 1.79
C TYR A 47 13.42 -11.21 2.55
N ASP A 48 13.54 -10.92 3.85
CA ASP A 48 12.41 -10.49 4.68
C ASP A 48 12.30 -8.97 4.67
N ALA A 49 11.24 -8.45 4.02
CA ALA A 49 10.97 -7.03 3.93
C ALA A 49 10.24 -6.45 5.17
N GLY A 50 9.78 -7.30 6.09
CA GLY A 50 9.05 -6.89 7.28
C GLY A 50 7.67 -6.28 7.00
N THR A 51 7.29 -5.29 7.81
CA THR A 51 6.00 -4.59 7.73
C THR A 51 6.21 -3.13 7.31
N ILE A 52 5.38 -2.63 6.39
CA ILE A 52 5.48 -1.28 5.84
C ILE A 52 4.23 -0.48 6.21
N GLU A 53 4.42 0.65 6.90
CA GLU A 53 3.36 1.59 7.27
C GLU A 53 3.06 2.59 6.14
N LEU A 54 1.91 2.44 5.48
CA LEU A 54 1.59 3.20 4.27
C LEU A 54 1.03 4.61 4.54
N SER A 55 0.76 5.00 5.80
CA SER A 55 0.31 6.35 6.12
C SER A 55 1.40 7.42 5.97
N GLY A 56 2.68 7.05 6.08
CA GLY A 56 3.82 7.96 5.91
C GLY A 56 4.17 8.25 4.45
N LYS A 57 5.05 9.25 4.21
CA LYS A 57 5.64 9.51 2.89
C LYS A 57 6.97 8.77 2.75
N PHE A 58 7.17 8.08 1.63
CA PHE A 58 8.41 7.35 1.37
C PHE A 58 9.34 8.14 0.44
N LYS A 59 10.65 8.00 0.65
CA LYS A 59 11.64 8.60 -0.25
C LYS A 59 11.61 7.86 -1.59
N GLY A 60 11.47 8.58 -2.70
CA GLY A 60 11.32 7.99 -4.03
C GLY A 60 9.92 7.42 -4.29
N GLU A 61 8.92 7.82 -3.51
CA GLU A 61 7.53 7.52 -3.79
C GLU A 61 7.03 8.26 -5.04
N GLU A 62 6.39 7.53 -5.94
CA GLU A 62 5.79 8.02 -7.17
C GLU A 62 4.27 7.85 -7.14
N ARG A 63 3.61 8.35 -8.18
CA ARG A 63 2.18 8.13 -8.41
C ARG A 63 1.99 7.61 -9.82
N ASP A 64 1.25 6.51 -9.96
CA ASP A 64 0.94 5.89 -11.24
C ASP A 64 -0.55 6.08 -11.56
N CYS A 65 -0.84 6.77 -12.65
CA CYS A 65 -2.20 7.09 -13.08
C CYS A 65 -2.52 6.23 -14.31
N LEU A 66 -3.60 5.43 -14.26
CA LEU A 66 -3.97 4.52 -15.34
C LEU A 66 -4.67 5.25 -16.49
N ASN A 67 -3.93 5.86 -17.43
CA ASN A 67 -4.51 6.57 -18.59
C ASN A 67 -5.52 5.76 -19.40
#